data_AF-A0A358DQ49-F1
#
_entry.id   AF-A0A358DQ49-F1
#
_cell.length_a   1.000
_cell.length_b   1.000
_cell.length_c   1.000
_cell.angle_alpha   90.00
_cell.angle_beta   90.00
_cell.angle_gamma   90.00
#
_symmetry.space_group_name_H-M   'P 1'
#
loop_
_entity.id
_entity.type
_entity.pdbx_description
1 polymer ?
#
loop_
_entity_poly.entity_id
_entity_poly.type
_entity_poly.pdbx_seq_one_letter_code
_entity_poly.pdbx_strand_id
1 'polypeptide(L)'
;TIRRVFERVYERLTAGADPLAEFEQPVWGNLVGARGAKSWQAVAKLFGQLVRLDDTKVTEMIWAILDSPYADHVRYSYSNPQARLEDLQQLADYAANFDGLHQFLAELALLDTFQAEEVVESEEPDEKVSLSSIHQAKGLEWSRVFVLCMNDGLF
;
A
#
# COMPACT_ATOMS: atom_id res chain seq x y z
N THR A 1 -12.05 15.47 -17.51
CA THR A 1 -10.66 15.79 -17.89
C THR A 1 -9.67 14.70 -17.50
N ILE A 2 -9.68 14.18 -16.25
CA ILE A 2 -8.80 13.08 -15.81
C ILE A 2 -9.19 11.71 -16.40
N ARG A 3 -10.48 11.36 -16.38
CA ARG A 3 -10.99 10.08 -16.93
C ARG A 3 -10.55 9.81 -18.38
N ARG A 4 -10.60 10.83 -19.24
CA ARG A 4 -10.17 10.74 -20.65
C ARG A 4 -8.66 10.54 -20.81
N VAL A 5 -7.85 11.06 -19.89
CA VAL A 5 -6.39 10.81 -19.88
C VAL A 5 -6.13 9.37 -19.43
N PHE A 6 -6.81 8.92 -18.37
CA PHE A 6 -6.72 7.54 -17.90
C PHE A 6 -7.10 6.53 -19.00
N GLU A 7 -8.23 6.72 -19.68
CA GLU A 7 -8.68 5.83 -20.77
C GLU A 7 -7.63 5.75 -21.89
N ARG A 8 -7.06 6.90 -22.32
CA ARG A 8 -5.98 6.94 -23.32
C ARG A 8 -4.69 6.25 -22.86
N VAL A 9 -4.35 6.38 -21.58
CA VAL A 9 -3.19 5.70 -20.99
C VAL A 9 -3.44 4.20 -20.99
N TYR A 10 -4.59 3.78 -20.49
CA TYR A 10 -4.99 2.38 -20.37
C TYR A 10 -5.05 1.69 -21.73
N GLU A 11 -5.72 2.29 -22.71
CA GLU A 11 -5.78 1.77 -24.10
C GLU A 11 -4.38 1.57 -24.67
N ARG A 12 -3.45 2.51 -24.43
CA ARG A 12 -2.10 2.41 -24.97
C ARG A 12 -1.27 1.32 -24.28
N LEU A 13 -1.35 1.23 -22.95
CA LEU A 13 -0.66 0.19 -22.19
C LEU A 13 -1.18 -1.21 -22.53
N THR A 14 -2.47 -1.36 -22.81
CA THR A 14 -3.11 -2.65 -23.14
C THR A 14 -3.05 -3.02 -24.62
N ALA A 15 -2.70 -2.08 -25.50
CA ALA A 15 -2.53 -2.35 -26.93
C ALA A 15 -1.20 -3.07 -27.25
N GLY A 16 -0.20 -2.95 -26.39
CA GLY A 16 1.11 -3.61 -26.54
C GLY A 16 1.15 -5.00 -25.90
N ALA A 17 2.07 -5.85 -26.37
CA ALA A 17 2.34 -7.15 -25.75
C ALA A 17 3.11 -7.02 -24.43
N ASP A 18 3.86 -5.92 -24.27
CA ASP A 18 4.64 -5.60 -23.07
C ASP A 18 4.29 -4.18 -22.58
N PRO A 19 3.39 -4.06 -21.59
CA PRO A 19 3.02 -2.78 -21.01
C PRO A 19 4.20 -2.04 -20.36
N LEU A 20 5.21 -2.76 -19.85
CA LEU A 20 6.36 -2.17 -19.16
C LEU A 20 7.31 -1.52 -20.17
N ALA A 21 7.56 -2.17 -21.30
CA ALA A 21 8.31 -1.56 -22.40
C ALA A 21 7.63 -0.29 -22.94
N GLU A 22 6.30 -0.21 -22.87
CA GLU A 22 5.54 0.96 -23.31
C GLU A 22 5.73 2.15 -22.34
N PHE A 23 5.92 1.93 -21.03
CA PHE A 23 6.18 2.98 -20.05
C PHE A 23 7.45 3.79 -20.31
N GLU A 24 8.48 3.17 -20.89
CA GLU A 24 9.77 3.80 -21.16
C GLU A 24 9.76 4.70 -22.42
N GLN A 25 8.69 4.66 -23.23
CA GLN A 25 8.61 5.41 -24.48
C GLN A 25 8.43 6.93 -24.25
N PRO A 26 9.11 7.81 -24.99
CA PRO A 26 9.02 9.26 -24.78
C PRO A 26 7.66 9.89 -25.19
N VAL A 27 6.75 9.10 -25.76
CA VAL A 27 5.46 9.53 -26.34
C VAL A 27 4.46 10.07 -25.30
N TRP A 28 4.67 9.80 -24.02
CA TRP A 28 3.72 10.10 -22.96
C TRP A 28 3.51 11.59 -22.69
N GLY A 29 4.50 12.45 -22.96
CA GLY A 29 4.38 13.90 -22.73
C GLY A 29 3.20 14.55 -23.44
N ASN A 30 2.86 14.08 -24.65
CA ASN A 30 1.71 14.54 -25.42
C ASN A 30 0.38 13.91 -24.95
N LEU A 31 0.45 12.74 -24.31
CA LEU A 31 -0.73 12.00 -23.88
C LEU A 31 -1.25 12.47 -22.52
N VAL A 32 -0.35 12.67 -21.55
CA VAL A 32 -0.69 13.21 -20.22
C VAL A 32 -0.67 14.74 -20.16
N GLY A 33 -0.09 15.39 -21.17
CA GLY A 33 0.04 16.84 -21.27
C GLY A 33 1.16 17.42 -20.38
N ALA A 34 1.49 18.69 -20.61
CA ALA A 34 2.65 19.34 -19.99
C ALA A 34 2.64 19.34 -18.45
N ARG A 35 1.46 19.39 -17.82
CA ARG A 35 1.31 19.35 -16.35
C ARG A 35 1.61 17.98 -15.75
N GLY A 36 1.29 16.90 -16.49
CA GLY A 36 1.50 15.52 -16.03
C GLY A 36 2.84 14.92 -16.43
N ALA A 37 3.57 15.55 -17.37
CA ALA A 37 4.80 15.00 -17.95
C ALA A 37 5.89 14.67 -16.91
N LYS A 38 6.10 15.55 -15.91
CA LYS A 38 7.08 15.32 -14.84
C LYS A 38 6.71 14.12 -13.96
N SER A 39 5.45 14.07 -13.51
CA SER A 39 4.95 12.94 -12.70
C SER A 39 5.02 11.63 -13.48
N TRP A 40 4.69 11.67 -14.77
CA TRP A 40 4.80 10.49 -15.63
C TRP A 40 6.24 10.01 -15.77
N GLN A 41 7.20 10.92 -15.98
CA GLN A 41 8.61 10.55 -16.05
C GLN A 41 9.10 9.90 -14.74
N ALA A 42 8.64 10.38 -13.59
CA ALA A 42 8.98 9.78 -12.31
C ALA A 42 8.41 8.36 -12.17
N VAL A 43 7.15 8.14 -12.58
CA VAL A 43 6.52 6.82 -12.60
C VAL A 43 7.26 5.87 -13.56
N ALA A 44 7.53 6.29 -14.79
CA ALA A 44 8.27 5.47 -15.77
C ALA A 44 9.67 5.10 -15.25
N LYS A 45 10.37 6.05 -14.60
CA LYS A 45 11.66 5.79 -13.96
C LYS A 45 11.55 4.75 -12.84
N LEU A 46 10.55 4.88 -11.96
CA LEU A 46 10.31 3.93 -10.87
C LEU A 46 10.04 2.53 -11.41
N PHE A 47 9.11 2.39 -12.36
CA PHE A 47 8.83 1.10 -12.99
C PHE A 47 10.06 0.50 -13.66
N GLY A 48 10.85 1.31 -14.39
CA GLY A 48 12.10 0.86 -14.98
C GLY A 48 13.16 0.44 -13.96
N GLN A 49 13.14 0.99 -12.74
CA GLN A 49 13.98 0.52 -11.63
C GLN A 49 13.46 -0.82 -11.09
N LEU A 50 12.16 -0.94 -10.84
CA LEU A 50 11.54 -2.15 -10.31
C LEU A 50 11.72 -3.36 -11.24
N VAL A 51 11.59 -3.17 -12.55
CA VAL A 51 11.75 -4.25 -13.55
C VAL A 51 13.19 -4.76 -13.65
N ARG A 52 14.18 -3.94 -13.25
CA ARG A 52 15.59 -4.34 -13.23
C ARG A 52 15.99 -5.10 -11.96
N LEU A 53 15.18 -4.99 -10.90
CA LEU A 53 15.33 -5.78 -9.70
C LEU A 53 14.80 -7.19 -9.98
N ASP A 54 15.57 -8.20 -9.58
CA ASP A 54 15.10 -9.58 -9.65
C ASP A 54 14.05 -9.86 -8.56
N ASP A 55 13.30 -10.94 -8.72
CA ASP A 55 12.18 -11.28 -7.83
C ASP A 55 12.60 -11.54 -6.37
N THR A 56 13.89 -11.69 -6.06
CA THR A 56 14.37 -11.87 -4.67
C THR A 56 14.54 -10.54 -3.93
N LYS A 57 14.52 -9.41 -4.67
CA LYS A 57 14.83 -8.07 -4.17
C LYS A 57 13.61 -7.30 -3.66
N VAL A 58 12.73 -7.99 -2.92
CA VAL A 58 11.44 -7.44 -2.48
C VAL A 58 11.62 -6.24 -1.56
N THR A 59 12.56 -6.30 -0.62
CA THR A 59 12.88 -5.18 0.27
C THR A 59 13.35 -3.96 -0.53
N GLU A 60 14.27 -4.15 -1.49
CA GLU A 60 14.75 -3.07 -2.36
C GLU A 60 13.65 -2.51 -3.26
N MET A 61 12.68 -3.32 -3.70
CA MET A 61 11.50 -2.84 -4.44
C MET A 61 10.64 -1.91 -3.59
N ILE A 62 10.39 -2.25 -2.32
CA ILE A 62 9.60 -1.41 -1.42
C ILE A 62 10.33 -0.10 -1.13
N TRP A 63 11.64 -0.15 -0.85
CA TRP A 63 12.46 1.06 -0.67
C TRP A 63 12.49 1.94 -1.91
N ALA A 64 12.58 1.36 -3.12
CA ALA A 64 12.52 2.14 -4.36
C ALA A 64 11.19 2.92 -4.50
N ILE A 65 10.08 2.34 -4.04
CA ILE A 65 8.78 3.03 -3.99
C ILE A 65 8.80 4.15 -2.94
N LEU A 66 9.36 3.91 -1.75
CA LEU A 66 9.48 4.91 -0.69
C LEU A 66 10.40 6.08 -1.06
N ASP A 67 11.45 5.84 -1.84
CA ASP A 67 12.36 6.85 -2.37
C ASP A 67 11.80 7.59 -3.60
N SER A 68 10.60 7.20 -4.06
CA SER A 68 9.90 7.84 -5.17
C SER A 68 8.99 8.97 -4.68
N PRO A 69 8.38 9.77 -5.59
CA PRO A 69 7.36 10.76 -5.23
C PRO A 69 6.12 10.18 -4.51
N TYR A 70 6.00 8.86 -4.39
CA TYR A 70 4.97 8.23 -3.58
C TYR A 70 5.04 8.67 -2.10
N ALA A 71 6.23 8.82 -1.51
CA ALA A 71 6.34 9.28 -0.12
C ALA A 71 5.78 10.70 0.05
N ASP A 72 6.01 11.58 -0.92
CA ASP A 72 5.41 12.92 -0.93
C ASP A 72 3.89 12.85 -1.08
N HIS A 73 3.39 11.97 -1.95
CA HIS A 73 1.95 11.72 -2.04
C HIS A 73 1.36 11.28 -0.69
N VAL A 74 2.02 10.37 0.05
CA VAL A 74 1.58 9.98 1.40
C VAL A 74 1.53 11.20 2.33
N ARG A 75 2.56 12.06 2.32
CA ARG A 75 2.60 13.29 3.13
C ARG A 75 1.48 14.28 2.81
N TYR A 76 1.04 14.36 1.56
CA TYR A 76 -0.03 15.28 1.14
C TYR A 76 -1.44 14.71 1.26
N SER A 77 -1.58 13.38 1.20
CA SER A 77 -2.90 12.72 1.11
C SER A 77 -3.45 12.23 2.45
N TYR A 78 -2.63 12.09 3.48
CA TYR A 78 -3.04 11.50 4.77
C TYR A 78 -2.78 12.43 5.95
N SER A 79 -3.63 12.32 6.98
CA SER A 79 -3.51 13.08 8.24
C SER A 79 -2.38 12.57 9.15
N ASN A 80 -2.03 11.29 9.05
CA ASN A 80 -0.98 10.62 9.84
C ASN A 80 0.18 10.08 8.97
N PRO A 81 0.82 10.93 8.14
CA PRO A 81 1.74 10.46 7.12
C PRO A 81 3.02 9.80 7.68
N GLN A 82 3.45 10.22 8.87
CA GLN A 82 4.64 9.64 9.51
C GLN A 82 4.43 8.17 9.88
N ALA A 83 3.34 7.86 10.60
CA ALA A 83 2.98 6.50 10.95
C ALA A 83 2.81 5.61 9.70
N ARG A 84 2.18 6.14 8.64
CA ARG A 84 2.03 5.40 7.37
C ARG A 84 3.36 5.08 6.69
N LEU A 85 4.33 6.01 6.74
CA LEU A 85 5.65 5.76 6.19
C LEU A 85 6.44 4.76 7.05
N GLU A 86 6.28 4.81 8.37
CA GLU A 86 6.86 3.84 9.30
C GLU A 86 6.30 2.44 9.08
N ASP A 87 4.98 2.29 8.90
CA ASP A 87 4.34 1.02 8.54
C ASP A 87 4.94 0.43 7.25
N LEU A 88 5.18 1.26 6.24
CA LEU A 88 5.77 0.83 4.96
C LEU A 88 7.25 0.47 5.10
N GLN A 89 7.98 1.11 6.02
CA GLN A 89 9.37 0.72 6.34
C GLN A 89 9.38 -0.63 7.06
N GLN A 90 8.48 -0.85 8.02
CA GLN A 90 8.31 -2.15 8.66
C GLN A 90 7.92 -3.23 7.64
N LEU A 91 7.10 -2.91 6.65
CA LEU A 91 6.78 -3.82 5.54
C LEU A 91 8.04 -4.20 4.75
N ALA A 92 8.96 -3.27 4.52
CA ALA A 92 10.23 -3.54 3.85
C ALA A 92 11.13 -4.47 4.68
N ASP A 93 11.18 -4.27 6.00
CA ASP A 93 11.91 -5.13 6.93
C ASP A 93 11.28 -6.54 6.99
N TYR A 94 9.94 -6.61 7.03
CA TYR A 94 9.21 -7.87 6.99
C TYR A 94 9.48 -8.65 5.70
N ALA A 95 9.54 -7.96 4.56
CA ALA A 95 9.85 -8.55 3.27
C ALA A 95 11.23 -9.24 3.22
N ALA A 96 12.18 -8.86 4.08
CA ALA A 96 13.50 -9.49 4.16
C ALA A 96 13.46 -10.96 4.62
N ASN A 97 12.33 -11.43 5.18
CA ASN A 97 12.14 -12.80 5.62
C ASN A 97 11.71 -13.76 4.51
N PHE A 98 11.57 -13.29 3.26
CA PHE A 98 11.05 -14.06 2.14
C PHE A 98 12.11 -14.20 1.05
N ASP A 99 12.14 -15.37 0.40
CA ASP A 99 13.12 -15.67 -0.66
C ASP A 99 12.76 -15.01 -2.00
N GLY A 100 11.55 -14.47 -2.12
CA GLY A 100 11.15 -13.69 -3.28
C GLY A 100 9.71 -13.21 -3.29
N LEU A 101 9.40 -12.42 -4.32
CA LEU A 101 8.18 -11.62 -4.46
C LEU A 101 6.93 -12.49 -4.42
N HIS A 102 6.95 -13.64 -5.09
CA HIS A 102 5.80 -14.54 -5.10
C HIS A 102 5.46 -15.05 -3.69
N GLN A 103 6.45 -15.48 -2.91
CA GLN A 103 6.23 -15.99 -1.56
C GLN A 103 5.76 -14.88 -0.63
N PHE A 104 6.38 -13.70 -0.73
CA PHE A 104 5.98 -12.52 0.03
C PHE A 104 4.52 -12.13 -0.27
N LEU A 105 4.14 -12.00 -1.55
CA LEU A 105 2.78 -11.61 -1.94
C LEU A 105 1.74 -12.69 -1.58
N ALA A 106 2.11 -13.97 -1.65
CA ALA A 106 1.22 -15.05 -1.22
C ALA A 106 0.92 -14.97 0.28
N GLU A 107 1.94 -14.73 1.12
CA GLU A 107 1.76 -14.55 2.55
C GLU A 107 0.98 -13.27 2.87
N LEU A 108 1.32 -12.17 2.20
CA LEU A 108 0.62 -10.88 2.36
C LEU A 108 -0.86 -10.99 2.02
N ALA A 109 -1.23 -11.80 1.03
CA ALA A 109 -2.63 -12.02 0.64
C ALA A 109 -3.43 -12.86 1.66
N LEU A 110 -2.76 -13.61 2.55
CA LEU A 110 -3.40 -14.38 3.62
C LEU A 110 -3.66 -13.54 4.88
N LEU A 111 -3.00 -12.38 5.01
CA LEU A 111 -3.24 -11.44 6.09
C LEU A 111 -4.60 -10.74 5.86
N ASP A 112 -5.67 -11.33 6.41
CA ASP A 112 -7.07 -10.95 6.17
C ASP A 112 -7.43 -9.53 6.69
N THR A 113 -6.54 -8.84 7.42
CA THR A 113 -6.72 -7.42 7.70
C THR A 113 -5.44 -6.80 8.28
N PHE A 114 -4.83 -5.84 7.57
CA PHE A 114 -4.12 -4.77 8.26
C PHE A 114 -5.19 -3.91 8.94
N GLN A 115 -5.56 -4.27 10.18
CA GLN A 115 -6.16 -3.26 11.04
C GLN A 115 -5.04 -2.26 11.32
N ALA A 116 -5.09 -1.12 10.65
CA ALA A 116 -4.34 0.05 11.08
C ALA A 116 -4.89 0.39 12.47
N GLU A 117 -4.28 -0.15 13.52
CA GLU A 117 -4.44 0.39 14.86
C GLU A 117 -3.95 1.84 14.76
N GLU A 118 -4.86 2.80 14.82
CA GLU A 118 -4.50 4.13 15.29
C GLU A 118 -4.03 3.95 16.73
N VAL A 119 -2.73 3.70 16.90
CA VAL A 119 -2.08 3.79 18.20
C VAL A 119 -2.11 5.28 18.57
N VAL A 120 -3.15 5.68 19.27
CA VAL A 120 -3.15 6.94 20.00
C VAL A 120 -2.15 6.74 21.13
N GLU A 121 -0.92 7.25 20.96
CA GLU A 121 0.05 7.32 22.05
C GLU A 121 -0.54 8.21 23.15
N SER A 122 -0.98 7.58 24.25
CA SER A 122 -1.30 8.26 25.50
C SER A 122 -0.12 8.09 26.46
N GLU A 123 0.36 9.20 27.02
CA GLU A 123 1.59 9.27 27.84
C GLU A 123 1.50 8.61 29.22
N GLU A 124 0.39 7.96 29.60
CA GLU A 124 0.25 7.28 30.90
C GLU A 124 -0.09 5.78 30.76
N PRO A 125 0.47 4.91 31.62
CA PRO A 125 0.21 3.48 31.58
C PRO A 125 -1.16 3.20 32.21
N ASP A 126 -2.24 3.45 31.47
CA ASP A 126 -3.58 3.37 32.04
C ASP A 126 -4.40 2.21 31.47
N GLU A 127 -5.20 1.63 32.36
CA GLU A 127 -6.07 0.48 32.14
C GLU A 127 -6.84 0.57 30.82
N LYS A 128 -6.54 -0.32 29.86
CA LYS A 128 -7.17 -0.31 28.53
C LYS A 128 -8.36 -1.27 28.47
N VAL A 129 -9.39 -0.86 27.75
CA VAL A 129 -10.51 -1.74 27.35
C VAL A 129 -10.20 -2.32 25.97
N SER A 130 -10.34 -3.64 25.81
CA SER A 130 -10.21 -4.31 24.51
C SER A 130 -11.54 -4.25 23.77
N LEU A 131 -11.56 -3.64 22.58
CA LEU A 131 -12.69 -3.68 21.66
C LEU A 131 -12.39 -4.72 20.58
N SER A 132 -13.28 -5.69 20.40
CA SER A 132 -13.10 -6.79 19.46
C SER A 132 -14.41 -7.14 18.77
N SER A 133 -14.33 -7.76 17.59
CA SER A 133 -15.48 -8.43 16.99
C SER A 133 -15.70 -9.81 17.62
N ILE A 134 -16.91 -10.37 17.51
CA ILE A 134 -17.21 -11.72 18.01
C ILE A 134 -16.27 -12.77 17.40
N HIS A 135 -15.94 -12.62 16.11
CA HIS A 135 -15.03 -13.53 15.41
C HIS A 135 -13.62 -13.48 15.99
N GLN A 136 -13.10 -12.28 16.27
CA GLN A 136 -11.77 -12.08 16.85
C GLN A 136 -11.70 -12.49 18.33
N ALA A 137 -12.81 -12.48 19.05
CA ALA A 137 -12.87 -12.90 20.46
C ALA A 137 -12.79 -14.43 20.66
N LYS A 138 -12.82 -15.22 19.59
CA LYS A 138 -12.81 -16.69 19.67
C LYS A 138 -11.50 -17.21 20.29
N GLY A 139 -11.61 -17.90 21.42
CA GLY A 139 -10.46 -18.48 22.13
C GLY A 139 -9.77 -17.54 23.10
N LEU A 140 -10.31 -16.32 23.29
CA LEU A 140 -9.87 -15.37 24.30
C LEU A 140 -10.84 -15.39 25.49
N GLU A 141 -10.31 -15.11 26.68
CA GLU A 141 -11.09 -15.09 27.92
C GLU A 141 -10.83 -13.77 28.66
N TRP A 142 -11.90 -13.15 29.18
CA TRP A 142 -11.84 -11.92 29.97
C TRP A 142 -12.70 -12.03 31.22
N SER A 143 -12.26 -11.39 32.31
CA SER A 143 -13.01 -11.36 33.56
C SER A 143 -14.37 -10.65 33.45
N ARG A 144 -14.51 -9.71 32.50
CA ARG A 144 -15.76 -8.97 32.21
C ARG A 144 -15.85 -8.67 30.72
N VAL A 145 -17.02 -8.91 30.11
CA VAL A 145 -17.30 -8.66 28.68
C VAL A 145 -18.59 -7.87 28.54
N PHE A 146 -18.57 -6.81 27.73
CA PHE A 146 -19.77 -6.07 27.34
C PHE A 146 -20.07 -6.36 25.86
N VAL A 147 -21.24 -6.93 25.59
CA VAL A 147 -21.73 -7.17 24.22
C VAL A 147 -22.61 -6.00 23.81
N LEU A 148 -22.22 -5.31 22.73
CA LEU A 148 -22.97 -4.19 22.17
C LEU A 148 -23.94 -4.69 21.10
N CYS A 149 -25.03 -3.94 20.86
CA CYS A 149 -25.98 -4.17 19.75
C CYS A 149 -26.64 -5.56 19.69
N MET A 150 -27.02 -6.14 20.84
CA MET A 150 -27.78 -7.39 20.90
C MET A 150 -29.27 -7.19 20.51
N ASN A 151 -29.52 -6.90 19.24
CA ASN A 151 -30.85 -6.84 18.65
C ASN A 151 -30.87 -7.62 17.31
N ASP A 152 -32.02 -8.16 16.96
CA ASP A 152 -32.20 -8.94 15.73
C ASP A 152 -31.81 -8.11 14.49
N GLY A 153 -30.93 -8.66 13.66
CA GLY A 153 -30.40 -8.03 12.44
C GLY A 153 -29.17 -7.12 12.58
N LEU A 154 -28.67 -6.85 13.80
CA LEU A 154 -27.46 -6.06 14.05
C LEU A 154 -26.36 -6.82 14.82
N PHE A 155 -26.63 -8.06 15.19
CA PHE A 155 -25.73 -8.96 15.91
C PHE A 155 -25.10 -10.01 14.96
#